data_AF-A0A1X0J4H6-F1
#
_entry.id   AF-A0A1X0J4H6-F1
#
_cell.length_a   1.000
_cell.length_b   1.000
_cell.length_c   1.000
_cell.angle_alpha   90.00
_cell.angle_beta   90.00
_cell.angle_gamma   90.00
#
_symmetry.space_group_name_H-M   'P 1'
#
loop_
_entity.id
_entity.type
_entity.pdbx_description
1 polymer ?
#
loop_
_entity_poly.entity_id
_entity_poly.type
_entity_poly.pdbx_seq_one_letter_code
_entity_poly.pdbx_strand_id
1 'polypeptide(L)'
;MTANGQAVSVTPADTLRDRLDDPHVAAALNTLLDHADVLAVLLGGLDGFLSRGDTITDSVSAAVAELRGASAAAVVPGADALKSVDLQSLATSLALLSGSVVTAAPALTTVLSSGLTDPETAAVLASIGDALGDGKAGAANPPKGVYGLWKATKDPDFARGLGFLIAVATSFGRRVNR
;
A
#
# COMPACT_ATOMS: atom_id res chain seq x y z
N MET A 1 -81.23 -27.93 8.01
CA MET A 1 -80.70 -27.62 6.66
C MET A 1 -79.23 -27.33 6.85
N THR A 2 -78.39 -28.27 6.46
CA THR A 2 -76.94 -28.29 6.69
C THR A 2 -76.22 -27.36 5.72
N ALA A 3 -75.69 -26.24 6.22
CA ALA A 3 -74.74 -25.41 5.47
C ALA A 3 -73.33 -25.94 5.76
N ASN A 4 -72.85 -26.82 4.88
CA ASN A 4 -71.46 -27.26 4.82
C ASN A 4 -70.59 -26.10 4.31
N GLY A 5 -70.12 -25.25 5.22
CA GLY A 5 -69.05 -24.29 4.95
C GLY A 5 -67.72 -25.03 4.86
N GLN A 6 -67.41 -25.58 3.69
CA GLN A 6 -66.07 -26.10 3.41
C GLN A 6 -65.08 -24.94 3.55
N ALA A 7 -64.11 -25.10 4.46
CA ALA A 7 -62.95 -24.22 4.54
C ALA A 7 -62.24 -24.24 3.18
N VAL A 8 -62.36 -23.15 2.43
CA VAL A 8 -61.60 -22.93 1.21
C VAL A 8 -60.13 -22.90 1.61
N SER A 9 -59.40 -23.98 1.36
CA SER A 9 -57.96 -24.04 1.59
C SER A 9 -57.30 -23.06 0.63
N VAL A 10 -56.79 -21.95 1.15
CA VAL A 10 -56.02 -20.95 0.38
C VAL A 10 -54.90 -21.69 -0.36
N THR A 11 -54.97 -21.71 -1.68
CA THR A 11 -53.93 -22.35 -2.48
C THR A 11 -52.75 -21.38 -2.67
N PRO A 12 -51.52 -21.86 -2.91
CA PRO A 12 -50.38 -20.99 -3.21
C PRO A 12 -50.63 -20.06 -4.41
N ALA A 13 -51.49 -20.49 -5.35
CA ALA A 13 -51.91 -19.67 -6.49
C ALA A 13 -52.83 -18.51 -6.06
N ASP A 14 -53.72 -18.73 -5.08
CA ASP A 14 -54.58 -17.68 -4.54
C ASP A 14 -53.75 -16.63 -3.79
N THR A 15 -52.75 -17.06 -3.02
CA THR A 15 -51.82 -16.14 -2.34
C THR A 15 -50.97 -15.34 -3.31
N LEU A 16 -50.55 -15.94 -4.43
CA LEU A 16 -49.82 -15.22 -5.47
C LEU A 16 -50.72 -14.20 -6.17
N ARG A 17 -51.99 -14.55 -6.42
CA ARG A 17 -52.99 -13.65 -7.01
C ARG A 17 -53.25 -12.43 -6.12
N ASP A 18 -53.45 -12.66 -4.82
CA ASP A 18 -53.65 -11.59 -3.83
C ASP A 18 -52.44 -10.64 -3.75
N ARG A 19 -51.22 -11.16 -3.94
CA ARG A 19 -49.99 -10.35 -4.04
C ARG A 19 -49.84 -9.63 -5.37
N LEU A 20 -50.36 -10.19 -6.46
CA LEU A 20 -50.34 -9.56 -7.79
C LEU A 20 -51.37 -8.45 -7.94
N ASP A 21 -52.41 -8.44 -7.10
CA ASP A 21 -53.37 -7.34 -7.01
C ASP A 21 -52.74 -6.06 -6.42
N ASP A 22 -51.55 -6.16 -5.79
CA ASP A 22 -50.74 -4.99 -5.41
C ASP A 22 -50.02 -4.41 -6.65
N PRO A 23 -50.32 -3.16 -7.05
CA PRO A 23 -49.71 -2.53 -8.23
C PRO A 23 -48.19 -2.39 -8.13
N HIS A 24 -47.61 -2.27 -6.92
CA HIS A 24 -46.17 -2.21 -6.74
C HIS A 24 -45.51 -3.57 -7.01
N VAL A 25 -46.12 -4.65 -6.57
CA VAL A 25 -45.62 -6.02 -6.78
C VAL A 25 -45.72 -6.41 -8.26
N ALA A 26 -46.84 -6.08 -8.91
CA ALA A 26 -47.02 -6.29 -10.34
C ALA A 26 -45.99 -5.51 -11.18
N ALA A 27 -45.72 -4.24 -10.83
CA ALA A 27 -44.72 -3.43 -11.51
C ALA A 27 -43.29 -3.96 -11.32
N ALA A 28 -42.94 -4.40 -10.10
CA ALA A 28 -41.64 -5.02 -9.82
C ALA A 28 -41.45 -6.34 -10.59
N LEU A 29 -42.50 -7.17 -10.67
CA LEU A 29 -42.47 -8.41 -11.46
C LEU A 29 -42.34 -8.15 -12.95
N ASN A 30 -43.07 -7.18 -13.50
CA ASN A 30 -42.88 -6.76 -14.90
C ASN A 30 -41.45 -6.28 -15.13
N THR A 31 -40.89 -5.47 -14.23
CA THR A 31 -39.50 -5.00 -14.36
C THR A 31 -38.50 -6.17 -14.34
N LEU A 32 -38.70 -7.16 -13.47
CA LEU A 32 -37.86 -8.36 -13.44
C LEU A 32 -38.01 -9.23 -14.69
N LEU A 33 -39.23 -9.35 -15.21
CA LEU A 33 -39.51 -10.09 -16.45
C LEU A 33 -38.94 -9.38 -17.67
N ASP A 34 -39.04 -8.05 -17.74
CA ASP A 34 -38.47 -7.21 -18.80
C ASP A 34 -36.94 -7.32 -18.86
N HIS A 35 -36.30 -7.59 -17.72
CA HIS A 35 -34.84 -7.75 -17.60
C HIS A 35 -34.41 -9.20 -17.35
N ALA A 36 -35.29 -10.19 -17.57
CA ALA A 36 -35.01 -11.60 -17.26
C ALA A 36 -33.81 -12.16 -18.02
N ASP A 37 -33.58 -11.70 -19.26
CA ASP A 37 -32.42 -12.09 -20.06
C ASP A 37 -31.10 -11.56 -19.47
N VAL A 38 -31.09 -10.30 -19.00
CA VAL A 38 -29.93 -9.71 -18.31
C VAL A 38 -29.66 -10.43 -17.00
N LEU A 39 -30.72 -10.82 -16.27
CA LEU A 39 -30.60 -11.62 -15.05
C LEU A 39 -30.02 -13.01 -15.34
N ALA A 40 -30.41 -13.66 -16.44
CA ALA A 40 -29.85 -14.95 -16.85
C ALA A 40 -28.36 -14.84 -17.19
N VAL A 41 -27.95 -13.80 -17.90
CA VAL A 41 -26.53 -13.53 -18.21
C VAL A 41 -25.73 -13.24 -16.95
N LEU A 42 -26.28 -12.45 -16.01
CA LEU A 42 -25.64 -12.16 -14.73
C LEU A 42 -25.49 -13.42 -13.88
N LEU A 43 -26.51 -14.27 -13.84
CA LEU A 43 -26.49 -15.50 -13.05
C LEU A 43 -25.51 -16.52 -13.65
N GLY A 44 -25.47 -16.65 -14.98
CA GLY A 44 -24.48 -17.48 -15.67
C GLY A 44 -23.05 -16.96 -15.54
N GLY A 45 -22.88 -15.63 -15.56
CA GLY A 45 -21.59 -14.99 -15.28
C GLY A 45 -21.13 -15.20 -13.83
N LEU A 46 -22.06 -15.12 -12.87
CA LEU A 46 -21.79 -15.39 -11.46
C LEU A 46 -21.45 -16.86 -11.22
N ASP A 47 -22.18 -17.80 -11.83
CA ASP A 47 -21.89 -19.24 -11.76
C ASP A 47 -20.51 -19.56 -12.35
N GLY A 48 -20.18 -18.96 -13.50
CA GLY A 48 -18.85 -19.07 -14.11
C GLY A 48 -17.74 -18.45 -13.26
N PHE A 49 -18.02 -17.35 -12.55
CA PHE A 49 -17.07 -16.73 -11.62
C PHE A 49 -16.88 -17.57 -10.36
N LEU A 50 -17.95 -18.11 -9.76
CA LEU A 50 -17.86 -18.99 -8.60
C LEU A 50 -17.13 -20.29 -8.93
N SER A 51 -17.47 -20.92 -10.07
CA SER A 51 -16.80 -22.15 -10.53
C SER A 51 -15.30 -21.95 -10.78
N ARG A 52 -14.88 -20.75 -11.18
CA ARG A 52 -13.46 -20.41 -11.39
C ARG A 52 -12.81 -19.76 -10.17
N GLY A 53 -13.60 -19.36 -9.17
CA GLY A 53 -13.15 -18.69 -7.95
C GLY A 53 -12.17 -19.55 -7.16
N ASP A 54 -12.41 -20.86 -7.13
CA ASP A 54 -11.49 -21.83 -6.52
C ASP A 54 -10.14 -21.83 -7.26
N THR A 55 -10.14 -21.94 -8.59
CA THR A 55 -8.91 -21.95 -9.40
C THR A 55 -8.16 -20.61 -9.34
N ILE A 56 -8.88 -19.48 -9.28
CA ILE A 56 -8.30 -18.14 -9.17
C ILE A 56 -7.65 -17.97 -7.78
N THR A 57 -8.34 -18.40 -6.72
CA THR A 57 -7.82 -18.36 -5.35
C THR A 57 -6.59 -19.25 -5.22
N ASP A 58 -6.64 -20.45 -5.80
CA ASP A 58 -5.51 -21.38 -5.83
C ASP A 58 -4.32 -20.78 -6.59
N SER A 59 -4.54 -20.17 -7.76
CA SER A 59 -3.49 -19.53 -8.55
C SER A 59 -2.86 -18.32 -7.84
N VAL A 60 -3.67 -17.52 -7.15
CA VAL A 60 -3.18 -16.39 -6.35
C VAL A 60 -2.42 -16.88 -5.12
N SER A 61 -2.92 -17.91 -4.43
CA SER A 61 -2.25 -18.49 -3.27
C SER A 61 -0.91 -19.13 -3.65
N ALA A 62 -0.86 -19.81 -4.81
CA ALA A 62 0.34 -20.41 -5.37
C ALA A 62 1.36 -19.33 -5.75
N ALA A 63 0.92 -18.24 -6.40
CA ALA A 63 1.79 -17.11 -6.72
C ALA A 63 2.35 -16.43 -5.46
N VAL A 64 1.55 -16.28 -4.40
CA VAL A 64 2.00 -15.72 -3.12
C VAL A 64 2.96 -16.67 -2.41
N ALA A 65 2.70 -17.98 -2.44
CA ALA A 65 3.58 -18.99 -1.88
C ALA A 65 4.91 -19.08 -2.63
N GLU A 66 4.90 -18.97 -3.96
CA GLU A 66 6.08 -18.92 -4.81
C GLU A 66 6.90 -17.65 -4.55
N LEU A 67 6.24 -16.49 -4.44
CA LEU A 67 6.91 -15.23 -4.07
C LEU A 67 7.54 -15.31 -2.67
N ARG A 68 6.82 -15.89 -1.69
CA ARG A 68 7.35 -16.12 -0.34
C ARG A 68 8.51 -17.11 -0.35
N GLY A 69 8.41 -18.19 -1.11
CA GLY A 69 9.45 -19.20 -1.28
C GLY A 69 10.71 -18.63 -1.95
N ALA A 70 10.54 -17.83 -3.00
CA ALA A 70 11.64 -17.12 -3.66
C ALA A 70 12.30 -16.10 -2.72
N SER A 71 11.52 -15.39 -1.91
CA SER A 71 12.03 -14.45 -0.88
C SER A 71 12.71 -15.14 0.31
N ALA A 72 12.42 -16.42 0.56
CA ALA A 72 13.05 -17.22 1.61
C ALA A 72 14.30 -17.96 1.12
N ALA A 73 14.34 -18.32 -0.18
CA ALA A 73 15.47 -18.98 -0.83
C ALA A 73 16.58 -17.99 -1.21
N ALA A 74 16.25 -16.72 -1.47
CA ALA A 74 17.21 -15.63 -1.52
C ALA A 74 17.27 -14.95 -0.15
N VAL A 75 18.44 -14.87 0.47
CA VAL A 75 18.65 -13.96 1.62
C VAL A 75 18.58 -12.54 1.08
N VAL A 76 17.37 -12.04 0.84
CA VAL A 76 17.11 -10.66 0.48
C VAL A 76 17.16 -9.86 1.79
N PRO A 77 18.12 -8.93 1.95
CA PRO A 77 18.11 -8.03 3.10
C PRO A 77 16.75 -7.29 3.14
N GLY A 78 15.98 -7.47 4.22
CA GLY A 78 14.63 -6.91 4.34
C GLY A 78 13.47 -7.91 4.16
N ALA A 79 13.72 -9.20 3.91
CA ALA A 79 12.67 -10.22 3.86
C ALA A 79 11.89 -10.38 5.19
N ASP A 80 12.53 -10.13 6.33
CA ASP A 80 11.84 -10.06 7.62
C ASP A 80 10.98 -8.81 7.79
N ALA A 81 11.32 -7.70 7.11
CA ALA A 81 10.46 -6.52 7.07
C ALA A 81 9.13 -6.86 6.37
N LEU A 82 9.17 -7.61 5.26
CA LEU A 82 7.98 -8.03 4.52
C LEU A 82 6.99 -8.88 5.33
N LYS A 83 7.44 -9.63 6.35
CA LYS A 83 6.54 -10.38 7.26
C LYS A 83 5.73 -9.49 8.19
N SER A 84 6.25 -8.30 8.50
CA SER A 84 5.61 -7.28 9.35
C SER A 84 4.86 -6.21 8.55
N VAL A 85 4.93 -6.30 7.22
CA VAL A 85 4.35 -5.29 6.36
C VAL A 85 2.87 -5.58 6.17
N ASP A 86 2.06 -4.71 6.75
CA ASP A 86 0.63 -4.64 6.48
C ASP A 86 0.42 -4.35 4.99
N LEU A 87 -0.05 -5.35 4.24
CA LEU A 87 -0.31 -5.25 2.80
C LEU A 87 -1.27 -4.10 2.48
N GLN A 88 -2.17 -3.76 3.41
CA GLN A 88 -3.10 -2.65 3.25
C GLN A 88 -2.37 -1.31 3.35
N SER A 89 -1.50 -1.15 4.36
CA SER A 89 -0.60 0.01 4.49
C SER A 89 0.36 0.14 3.30
N LEU A 90 0.88 -0.99 2.81
CA LEU A 90 1.75 -1.03 1.62
C LEU A 90 1.00 -0.61 0.36
N ALA A 91 -0.22 -1.12 0.15
CA ALA A 91 -1.07 -0.75 -0.98
C ALA A 91 -1.48 0.71 -0.92
N THR A 92 -1.76 1.23 0.28
CA THR A 92 -2.10 2.65 0.50
C THR A 92 -0.90 3.55 0.25
N SER A 93 0.27 3.16 0.78
CA SER A 93 1.54 3.85 0.54
C SER A 93 1.91 3.81 -0.94
N LEU A 94 1.72 2.66 -1.60
CA LEU A 94 1.98 2.49 -3.03
C LEU A 94 0.96 3.26 -3.89
N ALA A 95 -0.31 3.38 -3.48
CA ALA A 95 -1.31 4.18 -4.17
C ALA A 95 -1.00 5.68 -4.06
N LEU A 96 -0.66 6.16 -2.85
CA LEU A 96 -0.21 7.53 -2.62
C LEU A 96 1.10 7.85 -3.36
N LEU A 97 2.01 6.89 -3.38
CA LEU A 97 3.27 7.01 -4.11
C LEU A 97 3.00 6.91 -5.62
N SER A 98 2.08 6.07 -6.12
CA SER A 98 1.79 5.90 -7.56
C SER A 98 1.34 7.19 -8.25
N GLY A 99 0.55 8.02 -7.55
CA GLY A 99 0.13 9.33 -8.07
C GLY A 99 1.30 10.32 -8.22
N SER A 100 2.38 10.15 -7.46
CA SER A 100 3.59 10.97 -7.51
C SER A 100 4.76 10.31 -8.24
N VAL A 101 4.75 8.98 -8.38
CA VAL A 101 5.78 8.17 -9.06
C VAL A 101 5.61 8.25 -10.56
N VAL A 102 4.41 8.37 -11.11
CA VAL A 102 4.27 8.50 -12.58
C VAL A 102 5.03 9.74 -13.10
N THR A 103 5.13 10.80 -12.29
CA THR A 103 5.90 12.01 -12.62
C THR A 103 7.33 11.99 -12.04
N ALA A 104 7.57 11.30 -10.92
CA ALA A 104 8.88 11.20 -10.28
C ALA A 104 9.67 9.94 -10.63
N ALA A 105 9.13 8.99 -11.40
CA ALA A 105 9.72 7.68 -11.71
C ALA A 105 11.15 7.78 -12.26
N PRO A 106 11.48 8.72 -13.17
CA PRO A 106 12.86 8.89 -13.63
C PRO A 106 13.81 9.38 -12.52
N ALA A 107 13.34 10.22 -11.62
CA ALA A 107 14.12 10.69 -10.48
C ALA A 107 14.26 9.60 -9.40
N LEU A 108 13.20 8.83 -9.15
CA LEU A 108 13.19 7.72 -8.21
C LEU A 108 14.04 6.55 -8.69
N THR A 109 13.99 6.17 -9.98
CA THR A 109 14.92 5.17 -10.54
C THR A 109 16.36 5.66 -10.45
N THR A 110 16.62 6.95 -10.75
CA THR A 110 17.96 7.52 -10.59
C THR A 110 18.43 7.48 -9.14
N VAL A 111 17.57 7.77 -8.16
CA VAL A 111 17.89 7.70 -6.73
C VAL A 111 18.09 6.26 -6.27
N LEU A 112 17.22 5.33 -6.68
CA LEU A 112 17.27 3.92 -6.32
C LEU A 112 18.45 3.17 -7.00
N SER A 113 18.84 3.60 -8.20
CA SER A 113 20.01 3.08 -8.92
C SER A 113 21.29 3.87 -8.61
N SER A 114 21.21 4.95 -7.82
CA SER A 114 22.38 5.68 -7.35
C SER A 114 23.00 5.01 -6.12
N GLY A 115 24.20 5.45 -5.74
CA GLY A 115 24.84 4.99 -4.51
C GLY A 115 24.05 5.25 -3.23
N LEU A 116 22.89 5.92 -3.25
CA LEU A 116 22.04 6.14 -2.08
C LEU A 116 21.39 4.86 -1.52
N THR A 117 21.27 3.80 -2.32
CA THR A 117 20.80 2.48 -1.87
C THR A 117 21.94 1.56 -1.42
N ASP A 118 23.20 1.99 -1.55
CA ASP A 118 24.36 1.26 -1.04
C ASP A 118 24.35 1.29 0.50
N PRO A 119 24.47 0.15 1.19
CA PRO A 119 24.54 0.09 2.66
C PRO A 119 25.57 1.06 3.27
N GLU A 120 26.70 1.31 2.61
CA GLU A 120 27.70 2.27 3.10
C GLU A 120 27.18 3.72 3.06
N THR A 121 26.53 4.12 1.98
CA THR A 121 25.96 5.48 1.85
C THR A 121 24.76 5.66 2.79
N ALA A 122 23.93 4.63 2.95
CA ALA A 122 22.82 4.65 3.91
C ALA A 122 23.32 4.82 5.36
N ALA A 123 24.42 4.16 5.72
CA ALA A 123 25.07 4.34 7.03
C ALA A 123 25.60 5.77 7.23
N VAL A 124 26.17 6.38 6.19
CA VAL A 124 26.59 7.79 6.24
C VAL A 124 25.39 8.72 6.42
N LEU A 125 24.28 8.51 5.69
CA LEU A 125 23.06 9.29 5.88
C LEU A 125 22.49 9.15 7.30
N ALA A 126 22.47 7.94 7.85
CA ALA A 126 22.05 7.69 9.22
C ALA A 126 22.93 8.46 10.22
N SER A 127 24.26 8.42 10.05
CA SER A 127 25.20 9.16 10.91
C SER A 127 25.01 10.67 10.85
N ILE A 128 24.64 11.23 9.69
CA ILE A 128 24.30 12.65 9.54
C ILE A 128 22.98 12.97 10.24
N GLY A 129 21.99 12.07 10.16
CA GLY A 129 20.71 12.18 10.86
C GLY A 129 20.88 12.19 12.38
N ASP A 130 21.68 11.27 12.91
CA ASP A 130 22.02 11.22 14.34
C ASP A 130 22.75 12.49 14.76
N ALA A 131 23.74 12.94 14.00
CA ALA A 131 24.47 14.18 14.26
C ALA A 131 23.58 15.44 14.21
N LEU A 132 22.54 15.46 13.38
CA LEU A 132 21.53 16.53 13.36
C LEU A 132 20.65 16.53 14.62
N GLY A 133 20.27 15.34 15.09
CA GLY A 133 19.56 15.15 16.35
C GLY A 133 20.38 15.61 17.55
N ASP A 134 21.62 15.16 17.62
CA ASP A 134 22.59 15.54 18.66
C ASP A 134 22.91 17.04 18.60
N GLY A 135 23.07 17.59 17.40
CA GLY A 135 23.27 19.03 17.18
C GLY A 135 22.09 19.87 17.66
N LYS A 136 20.85 19.42 17.45
CA LYS A 136 19.65 20.07 17.99
C LYS A 136 19.62 20.04 19.52
N ALA A 137 20.02 18.92 20.13
CA ALA A 137 20.14 18.81 21.58
C ALA A 137 21.27 19.71 22.12
N GLY A 138 22.42 19.75 21.44
CA GLY A 138 23.55 20.60 21.77
C GLY A 138 23.27 22.10 21.61
N ALA A 139 22.41 22.48 20.66
CA ALA A 139 21.96 23.86 20.47
C ALA A 139 21.14 24.40 21.64
N ALA A 140 20.61 23.54 22.53
CA ALA A 140 20.00 23.96 23.78
C ALA A 140 21.02 24.57 24.77
N ASN A 141 22.31 24.24 24.61
CA ASN A 141 23.41 24.77 25.41
C ASN A 141 24.52 25.33 24.52
N PRO A 142 24.29 26.49 23.86
CA PRO A 142 25.26 27.08 22.95
C PRO A 142 26.56 27.46 23.70
N PRO A 143 27.73 27.37 23.03
CA PRO A 143 28.99 27.77 23.64
C PRO A 143 28.93 29.24 24.06
N LYS A 144 29.13 29.49 25.36
CA LYS A 144 29.01 30.83 25.94
C LYS A 144 30.30 31.63 25.70
N GLY A 145 30.19 32.69 24.89
CA GLY A 145 31.23 33.68 24.68
C GLY A 145 32.39 33.26 23.77
N VAL A 146 33.34 34.18 23.56
CA VAL A 146 34.50 34.01 22.67
C VAL A 146 35.43 32.85 23.06
N TYR A 147 35.50 32.52 24.36
CA TYR A 147 36.28 31.38 24.85
C TYR A 147 35.63 30.03 24.51
N GLY A 148 34.29 29.94 24.57
CA GLY A 148 33.55 28.75 24.17
C GLY A 148 33.71 28.45 22.68
N LEU A 149 33.68 29.51 21.85
CA LEU A 149 33.95 29.40 20.41
C LEU A 149 35.39 28.96 20.13
N TRP A 150 36.38 29.57 20.80
CA TRP A 150 37.78 29.18 20.63
C TRP A 150 38.07 27.74 21.05
N LYS A 151 37.45 27.29 22.16
CA LYS A 151 37.56 25.90 22.61
C LYS A 151 36.92 24.92 21.62
N ALA A 152 35.78 25.28 21.04
CA ALA A 152 35.12 24.48 20.00
C ALA A 152 36.01 24.33 18.75
N THR A 153 36.73 25.37 18.33
CA THR A 153 37.67 25.29 17.20
C THR A 153 38.87 24.37 17.48
N LYS A 154 39.23 24.16 18.75
CA LYS A 154 40.31 23.23 19.16
C LYS A 154 39.85 21.78 19.29
N ASP A 155 38.56 21.52 19.13
CA ASP A 155 38.00 20.18 19.24
C ASP A 155 38.49 19.30 18.06
N PRO A 156 39.15 18.16 18.32
CA PRO A 156 39.57 17.25 17.26
C PRO A 156 38.40 16.72 16.43
N ASP A 157 37.21 16.59 17.00
CA ASP A 157 36.03 16.11 16.28
C ASP A 157 35.46 17.19 15.34
N PHE A 158 35.54 18.46 15.75
CA PHE A 158 35.24 19.61 14.87
C PHE A 158 36.16 19.64 13.64
N ALA A 159 37.46 19.40 13.83
CA ALA A 159 38.42 19.33 12.72
C ALA A 159 38.12 18.15 11.76
N ARG A 160 37.72 16.99 12.28
CA ARG A 160 37.34 15.83 11.45
C ARG A 160 36.07 16.10 10.64
N GLY A 161 35.06 16.72 11.25
CA GLY A 161 33.82 17.09 10.56
C GLY A 161 34.05 18.08 9.42
N LEU A 162 34.86 19.12 9.65
CA LEU A 162 35.27 20.05 8.59
C LEU A 162 36.08 19.36 7.49
N GLY A 163 37.01 18.46 7.85
CA GLY A 163 37.78 17.68 6.89
C GLY A 163 36.89 16.85 5.97
N PHE A 164 35.85 16.19 6.53
CA PHE A 164 34.85 15.47 5.76
C PHE A 164 34.09 16.41 4.79
N LEU A 165 33.61 17.56 5.26
CA LEU A 165 32.89 18.53 4.40
C LEU A 165 33.75 19.04 3.24
N ILE A 166 35.02 19.34 3.50
CA ILE A 166 35.97 19.77 2.45
C ILE A 166 36.18 18.64 1.43
N ALA A 167 36.32 17.40 1.87
CA ALA A 167 36.48 16.24 0.98
C ALA A 167 35.24 16.01 0.11
N VAL A 168 34.04 16.12 0.69
CA VAL A 168 32.76 16.04 -0.03
C VAL A 168 32.68 17.14 -1.08
N ALA A 169 32.90 18.41 -0.70
CA ALA A 169 32.87 19.55 -1.61
C ALA A 169 33.87 19.40 -2.77
N THR A 170 35.09 18.93 -2.48
CA THR A 170 36.12 18.68 -3.49
C THR A 170 35.74 17.55 -4.45
N SER A 171 35.11 16.49 -3.94
CA SER A 171 34.62 15.38 -4.77
C SER A 171 33.43 15.78 -5.66
N PHE A 172 32.57 16.67 -5.16
CA PHE A 172 31.42 17.18 -5.88
C PHE A 172 31.86 18.13 -7.00
N GLY A 173 32.74 19.10 -6.71
CA GLY A 173 33.26 20.03 -7.71
C GLY A 173 33.96 19.34 -8.88
N ARG A 174 34.70 18.24 -8.63
CA ARG A 174 35.31 17.42 -9.69
C ARG A 174 34.29 16.72 -10.61
N ARG A 175 33.09 16.42 -10.10
CA ARG A 175 32.01 15.76 -10.86
C ARG A 175 31.17 16.74 -11.65
N VAL A 176 30.97 17.96 -11.12
CA VAL A 176 30.19 19.02 -11.79
C VAL A 176 31.01 19.74 -12.88
N ASN A 177 32.34 19.73 -12.79
CA ASN A 177 33.23 20.31 -13.80
C ASN A 177 33.60 19.34 -14.94
N ARG A 178 32.88 18.22 -15.08
CA ARG A 178 32.93 17.31 -16.23
C ARG A 178 31.59 17.36 -16.96
#